data_AF-V4RMT5-F1
#
_entry.id   AF-V4RMT5-F1
#
_cell.length_a   1.000
_cell.length_b   1.000
_cell.length_c   1.000
_cell.angle_alpha   90.00
_cell.angle_beta   90.00
_cell.angle_gamma   90.00
#
_symmetry.space_group_name_H-M   'P 1'
#
loop_
_entity.id
_entity.type
_entity.pdbx_description
1 polymer ?
#
loop_
_entity_poly.entity_id
_entity_poly.type
_entity_poly.pdbx_seq_one_letter_code
_entity_poly.pdbx_strand_id
1 'polypeptide(L)'
;MAAAALGAAGLPAGAASLEPVFNEAFIETVRGEAAFDVGDEMATFGAVFGALPEAVKVYPTENYYYFSFYAGGVEYGGNLRLDAADRDDGVLHFAYYRKPQPWTDRAGAHYRQLTAADGVRVERERGLAYRVTYGGKSVVFRLNDLSDVTPPDDAVRAGETFLGPVFDESGLAFYLLFDTGRREFMFVLDERERVADELVRVREEHPALTVGERTGFAFYEDRHARRKILVGVEAGNVALNNYHDGPFDQLPDNFVRGEELREAILAKHPDLQGEIDRFGGFVGSEGRFLVNPYVHYGRRGELEAFLRCADPALDEEGFYRCVTPPARE
;
A
#
# COMPACT_ATOMS: atom_id res chain seq x y z
N MET A 1 -13.29 -13.92 57.75
CA MET A 1 -12.18 -13.84 56.77
C MET A 1 -12.79 -13.88 55.38
N ALA A 2 -12.88 -12.74 54.70
CA ALA A 2 -13.38 -12.64 53.34
C ALA A 2 -12.17 -12.59 52.40
N ALA A 3 -12.08 -13.55 51.48
CA ALA A 3 -11.09 -13.57 50.41
C ALA A 3 -11.61 -12.67 49.27
N ALA A 4 -10.87 -11.61 48.96
CA ALA A 4 -11.13 -10.78 47.80
C ALA A 4 -10.61 -11.49 46.55
N ALA A 5 -11.53 -11.83 45.63
CA ALA A 5 -11.19 -12.29 44.29
C ALA A 5 -10.77 -11.07 43.44
N LEU A 6 -9.50 -11.04 43.03
CA LEU A 6 -9.01 -10.13 42.00
C LEU A 6 -9.49 -10.67 40.65
N GLY A 7 -10.49 -10.00 40.07
CA GLY A 7 -10.91 -10.24 38.69
C GLY A 7 -9.80 -9.83 37.73
N ALA A 8 -9.36 -10.75 36.88
CA ALA A 8 -8.53 -10.42 35.73
C ALA A 8 -9.36 -9.56 34.78
N ALA A 9 -9.03 -8.28 34.70
CA ALA A 9 -9.55 -7.40 33.66
C ALA A 9 -9.02 -7.92 32.31
N GLY A 10 -9.92 -8.40 31.45
CA GLY A 10 -9.59 -8.77 30.08
C GLY A 10 -8.99 -7.57 29.36
N LEU A 11 -7.87 -7.79 28.67
CA LEU A 11 -7.27 -6.77 27.81
C LEU A 11 -8.31 -6.32 26.76
N PRO A 12 -8.36 -5.01 26.44
CA PRO A 12 -9.27 -4.52 25.41
C PRO A 12 -8.95 -5.16 24.06
N ALA A 13 -10.00 -5.52 23.31
CA ALA A 13 -9.88 -5.97 21.94
C ALA A 13 -9.14 -4.90 21.11
N GLY A 14 -8.09 -5.30 20.39
CA GLY A 14 -7.26 -4.39 19.59
C GLY A 14 -5.98 -3.87 20.29
N ALA A 15 -5.69 -4.29 21.53
CA ALA A 15 -4.37 -4.08 22.11
C ALA A 15 -3.34 -4.93 21.35
N ALA A 16 -2.30 -4.30 20.82
CA ALA A 16 -1.17 -5.02 20.24
C ALA A 16 -0.60 -5.98 21.30
N SER A 17 -0.64 -7.29 21.02
CA SER A 17 0.11 -8.29 21.76
C SER A 17 1.60 -8.02 21.55
N LEU A 18 2.40 -8.20 22.61
CA LEU A 18 3.84 -8.33 22.42
C LEU A 18 4.07 -9.61 21.61
N GLU A 19 4.44 -9.45 20.34
CA GLU A 19 4.81 -10.54 19.44
C GLU A 19 6.29 -10.40 19.08
N PRO A 20 7.19 -10.93 19.93
CA PRO A 20 8.61 -10.83 19.69
C PRO A 20 9.01 -11.71 18.50
N VAL A 21 9.80 -11.14 17.58
CA VAL A 21 10.48 -11.90 16.52
C VAL A 21 11.87 -12.27 17.02
N PHE A 22 12.11 -13.56 17.25
CA PHE A 22 13.41 -14.05 17.70
C PHE A 22 14.30 -14.44 16.53
N ASN A 23 15.59 -14.13 16.65
CA ASN A 23 16.58 -14.48 15.63
C ASN A 23 16.75 -15.99 15.42
N GLU A 24 16.44 -16.82 16.42
CA GLU A 24 16.47 -18.29 16.31
C GLU A 24 15.57 -18.78 15.17
N ALA A 25 14.33 -18.32 15.10
CA ALA A 25 13.39 -18.69 14.05
C ALA A 25 13.90 -18.31 12.64
N PHE A 26 14.57 -17.15 12.53
CA PHE A 26 15.24 -16.75 11.29
C PHE A 26 16.37 -17.72 10.92
N ILE A 27 17.28 -18.02 11.85
CA ILE A 27 18.41 -18.93 11.62
C ILE A 27 17.91 -20.33 11.23
N GLU A 28 16.91 -20.85 11.91
CA GLU A 28 16.31 -22.15 11.61
C GLU A 28 15.69 -22.17 10.21
N THR A 29 14.98 -21.10 9.83
CA THR A 29 14.35 -20.97 8.51
C THR A 29 15.38 -20.92 7.38
N VAL A 30 16.44 -20.10 7.50
CA VAL A 30 17.44 -19.95 6.42
C VAL A 30 18.37 -21.15 6.28
N ARG A 31 18.53 -21.96 7.34
CA ARG A 31 19.30 -23.20 7.32
C ARG A 31 18.50 -24.40 6.82
N GLY A 32 17.17 -24.29 6.80
CA GLY A 32 16.29 -25.31 6.26
C GLY A 32 16.48 -25.48 4.75
N GLU A 33 16.41 -26.73 4.29
CA GLU A 33 16.28 -27.02 2.86
C GLU A 33 14.82 -26.81 2.43
N ALA A 34 14.61 -26.26 1.23
CA ALA A 34 13.26 -26.11 0.70
C ALA A 34 12.68 -27.50 0.38
N ALA A 35 11.50 -27.80 0.90
CA ALA A 35 10.79 -29.05 0.65
C ALA A 35 10.07 -29.09 -0.73
N PHE A 36 10.25 -28.06 -1.55
CA PHE A 36 9.63 -27.87 -2.86
C PHE A 36 10.64 -27.27 -3.85
N ASP A 37 10.39 -27.44 -5.15
CA ASP A 37 11.19 -26.82 -6.19
C ASP A 37 10.76 -25.36 -6.39
N VAL A 38 11.65 -24.43 -6.02
CA VAL A 38 11.41 -22.99 -6.18
C VAL A 38 11.40 -22.55 -7.65
N GLY A 39 11.88 -23.38 -8.58
CA GLY A 39 11.80 -23.14 -10.02
C GLY A 39 10.45 -23.54 -10.64
N ASP A 40 9.60 -24.27 -9.92
CA ASP A 40 8.25 -24.65 -10.36
C ASP A 40 7.22 -23.75 -9.68
N GLU A 41 6.50 -22.95 -10.48
CA GLU A 41 5.52 -22.00 -9.96
C GLU A 41 4.36 -22.68 -9.25
N MET A 42 3.93 -23.86 -9.69
CA MET A 42 2.82 -24.59 -9.07
C MET A 42 3.25 -25.30 -7.80
N ALA A 43 4.48 -25.82 -7.74
CA ALA A 43 5.04 -26.36 -6.50
C ALA A 43 5.18 -25.26 -5.43
N THR A 44 5.68 -24.09 -5.84
CA THR A 44 5.82 -22.92 -4.95
C THR A 44 4.46 -22.38 -4.50
N PHE A 45 3.51 -22.23 -5.42
CA PHE A 45 2.13 -21.84 -5.10
C PHE A 45 1.50 -22.82 -4.10
N GLY A 46 1.62 -24.13 -4.35
CA GLY A 46 1.08 -25.16 -3.47
C GLY A 46 1.66 -25.10 -2.05
N ALA A 47 2.96 -24.84 -1.92
CA ALA A 47 3.62 -24.66 -0.62
C ALA A 47 3.10 -23.41 0.12
N VAL A 48 3.06 -22.26 -0.55
CA VAL A 48 2.58 -20.99 0.02
C VAL A 48 1.11 -21.09 0.41
N PHE A 49 0.26 -21.51 -0.53
CA PHE A 49 -1.18 -21.66 -0.29
C PHE A 49 -1.49 -22.70 0.79
N GLY A 50 -0.72 -23.79 0.82
CA GLY A 50 -0.76 -24.84 1.84
C GLY A 50 -0.48 -24.34 3.25
N ALA A 51 0.34 -23.28 3.40
CA ALA A 51 0.68 -22.67 4.69
C ALA A 51 -0.36 -21.66 5.20
N LEU A 52 -1.26 -21.16 4.35
CA LEU A 52 -2.24 -20.15 4.77
C LEU A 52 -3.23 -20.66 5.83
N PRO A 53 -3.74 -19.82 6.73
CA PRO A 53 -4.89 -20.18 7.56
C PRO A 53 -6.16 -20.35 6.71
N GLU A 54 -7.27 -20.77 7.32
CA GLU A 54 -8.56 -20.92 6.63
C GLU A 54 -9.12 -19.61 6.06
N ALA A 55 -8.69 -18.47 6.60
CA ALA A 55 -9.05 -17.16 6.09
C ALA A 55 -7.95 -16.13 6.35
N VAL A 56 -7.78 -15.22 5.39
CA VAL A 56 -6.81 -14.12 5.45
C VAL A 56 -7.50 -12.78 5.21
N LYS A 57 -6.92 -11.71 5.76
CA LYS A 57 -7.29 -10.33 5.45
C LYS A 57 -6.25 -9.78 4.47
N VAL A 58 -6.71 -9.25 3.36
CA VAL A 58 -5.89 -8.49 2.41
C VAL A 58 -6.10 -7.02 2.74
N TYR A 59 -5.02 -6.33 3.09
CA TYR A 59 -5.06 -4.93 3.52
C TYR A 59 -4.87 -3.92 2.38
N PRO A 60 -3.91 -4.13 1.45
CA PRO A 60 -3.70 -3.17 0.37
C PRO A 60 -4.94 -3.06 -0.53
N THR A 61 -5.25 -1.83 -0.95
CA THR A 61 -6.45 -1.55 -1.76
C THR A 61 -6.41 -2.14 -3.16
N GLU A 62 -5.22 -2.47 -3.65
CA GLU A 62 -5.01 -3.20 -4.92
C GLU A 62 -5.09 -4.73 -4.81
N ASN A 63 -5.47 -5.23 -3.62
CA ASN A 63 -5.79 -6.63 -3.38
C ASN A 63 -4.58 -7.59 -3.40
N TYR A 64 -3.38 -7.06 -3.15
CA TYR A 64 -2.17 -7.87 -2.97
C TYR A 64 -2.10 -8.47 -1.56
N TYR A 65 -2.11 -9.80 -1.48
CA TYR A 65 -1.77 -10.53 -0.26
C TYR A 65 -0.29 -10.92 -0.32
N TYR A 66 0.56 -10.07 0.25
CA TYR A 66 2.00 -10.26 0.24
C TYR A 66 2.47 -11.36 1.19
N PHE A 67 3.55 -12.04 0.79
CA PHE A 67 4.25 -13.01 1.61
C PHE A 67 5.76 -12.96 1.33
N SER A 68 6.54 -13.53 2.24
CA SER A 68 7.94 -13.86 2.01
C SER A 68 8.26 -15.26 2.53
N PHE A 69 9.29 -15.87 1.98
CA PHE A 69 9.83 -17.14 2.44
C PHE A 69 11.32 -17.24 2.11
N TYR A 70 12.01 -18.22 2.71
CA TYR A 70 13.38 -18.55 2.35
C TYR A 70 13.45 -19.90 1.66
N ALA A 71 14.31 -20.00 0.64
CA ALA A 71 14.67 -21.25 0.00
C ALA A 71 16.17 -21.26 -0.30
N GLY A 72 16.91 -22.22 0.30
CA GLY A 72 18.36 -22.34 0.09
C GLY A 72 19.15 -21.09 0.53
N GLY A 73 18.73 -20.46 1.63
CA GLY A 73 19.34 -19.23 2.15
C GLY A 73 19.04 -17.96 1.35
N VAL A 74 18.16 -18.02 0.35
CA VAL A 74 17.72 -16.87 -0.44
C VAL A 74 16.33 -16.45 0.00
N GLU A 75 16.14 -15.15 0.25
CA GLU A 75 14.81 -14.58 0.53
C GLU A 75 14.03 -14.34 -0.76
N TYR A 76 12.78 -14.78 -0.77
CA TYR A 76 11.81 -14.52 -1.81
C TYR A 76 10.69 -13.65 -1.26
N GLY A 77 10.25 -12.68 -2.04
CA GLY A 77 9.02 -11.93 -1.83
C GLY A 77 8.00 -12.36 -2.87
N GLY A 78 6.72 -12.22 -2.56
CA GLY A 78 5.67 -12.57 -3.52
C GLY A 78 4.31 -12.08 -3.08
N ASN A 79 3.32 -12.33 -3.92
CA ASN A 79 1.94 -11.99 -3.64
C ASN A 79 0.96 -12.98 -4.27
N LEU A 80 -0.22 -13.03 -3.66
CA LEU A 80 -1.45 -13.57 -4.22
C LEU A 80 -2.38 -12.38 -4.43
N ARG A 81 -2.74 -12.07 -5.68
CA ARG A 81 -3.57 -10.90 -5.99
C ARG A 81 -4.88 -11.29 -6.65
N LEU A 82 -5.96 -10.77 -6.11
CA LEU A 82 -7.31 -10.83 -6.69
C LEU A 82 -7.60 -9.48 -7.35
N ASP A 83 -7.11 -9.30 -8.58
CA ASP A 83 -7.21 -8.04 -9.33
C ASP A 83 -8.69 -7.65 -9.54
N ALA A 84 -9.00 -6.36 -9.44
CA ALA A 84 -10.34 -5.84 -9.71
C ALA A 84 -10.79 -6.06 -11.15
N ALA A 85 -9.86 -6.24 -12.09
CA ALA A 85 -10.15 -6.49 -13.48
C ALA A 85 -10.73 -7.89 -13.75
N ASP A 86 -10.25 -8.94 -13.08
CA ASP A 86 -10.51 -10.33 -13.49
C ASP A 86 -10.75 -11.34 -12.34
N ARG A 87 -10.71 -10.93 -11.06
CA ARG A 87 -11.03 -11.83 -9.93
C ARG A 87 -12.43 -12.44 -10.00
N ASP A 88 -13.38 -11.71 -10.57
CA ASP A 88 -14.77 -12.17 -10.74
C ASP A 88 -14.89 -13.18 -11.90
N ASP A 89 -13.90 -13.22 -12.80
CA ASP A 89 -13.76 -14.23 -13.86
C ASP A 89 -13.02 -15.49 -13.38
N GLY A 90 -12.68 -15.54 -12.09
CA GLY A 90 -12.07 -16.71 -11.46
C GLY A 90 -10.54 -16.74 -11.52
N VAL A 91 -9.90 -15.59 -11.76
CA VAL A 91 -8.45 -15.46 -11.86
C VAL A 91 -7.81 -15.13 -10.51
N LEU A 92 -6.71 -15.81 -10.21
CA LEU A 92 -5.79 -15.46 -9.12
C LEU A 92 -4.41 -15.22 -9.70
N HIS A 93 -3.85 -14.04 -9.49
CA HIS A 93 -2.47 -13.77 -9.88
C HIS A 93 -1.54 -14.27 -8.78
N PHE A 94 -0.55 -15.06 -9.17
CA PHE A 94 0.51 -15.52 -8.28
C PHE A 94 1.85 -15.06 -8.82
N ALA A 95 2.60 -14.34 -7.99
CA ALA A 95 3.94 -13.90 -8.30
C ALA A 95 4.88 -14.15 -7.12
N TYR A 96 6.13 -14.48 -7.42
CA TYR A 96 7.21 -14.46 -6.45
C TYR A 96 8.54 -14.16 -7.12
N TYR A 97 9.44 -13.53 -6.39
CA TYR A 97 10.71 -13.04 -6.89
C TYR A 97 11.78 -13.11 -5.82
N ARG A 98 13.03 -13.21 -6.23
CA ARG A 98 14.17 -13.02 -5.32
C ARG A 98 14.15 -11.58 -4.82
N LYS A 99 14.09 -11.37 -3.51
CA LYS A 99 14.08 -10.00 -2.99
C LYS A 99 15.37 -9.28 -3.37
N PRO A 100 15.27 -8.03 -3.87
CA PRO A 100 16.44 -7.25 -4.25
C PRO A 100 17.35 -7.04 -3.05
N GLN A 101 18.65 -6.99 -3.32
CA GLN A 101 19.68 -6.75 -2.32
C GLN A 101 20.60 -5.64 -2.83
N PRO A 102 21.03 -4.68 -1.99
CA PRO A 102 21.85 -3.54 -2.43
C PRO A 102 23.17 -3.90 -3.12
N TRP A 103 23.65 -5.14 -2.95
CA TRP A 103 24.95 -5.60 -3.41
C TRP A 103 24.89 -6.54 -4.62
N THR A 104 23.70 -6.87 -5.13
CA THR A 104 23.57 -7.77 -6.29
C THR A 104 22.34 -7.50 -7.14
N ASP A 105 22.54 -7.56 -8.45
CA ASP A 105 21.49 -7.42 -9.46
C ASP A 105 20.88 -8.77 -9.88
N ARG A 106 21.04 -9.82 -9.05
CA ARG A 106 20.46 -11.13 -9.32
C ARG A 106 18.94 -11.08 -9.19
N ALA A 107 18.29 -10.71 -10.28
CA ALA A 107 16.85 -10.77 -10.44
C ALA A 107 16.37 -12.18 -10.76
N GLY A 108 15.09 -12.40 -10.54
CA GLY A 108 14.37 -13.60 -10.92
C GLY A 108 12.96 -13.44 -10.40
N ALA A 109 12.02 -13.25 -11.30
CA ALA A 109 10.60 -13.14 -11.02
C ALA A 109 9.86 -14.25 -11.75
N HIS A 110 8.89 -14.82 -11.06
CA HIS A 110 7.98 -15.82 -11.55
C HIS A 110 6.58 -15.25 -11.44
N TYR A 111 5.78 -15.46 -12.46
CA TYR A 111 4.41 -14.96 -12.52
C TYR A 111 3.53 -15.95 -13.26
N ARG A 112 2.32 -16.15 -12.74
CA ARG A 112 1.28 -16.94 -13.39
C ARG A 112 -0.11 -16.44 -13.01
N GLN A 113 -0.98 -16.34 -14.00
CA GLN A 113 -2.42 -16.27 -13.77
C GLN A 113 -2.94 -17.70 -13.56
N LEU A 114 -3.52 -17.94 -12.40
CA LEU A 114 -4.04 -19.23 -11.99
C LEU A 114 -5.55 -19.23 -12.15
N THR A 115 -6.05 -20.27 -12.81
CA THR A 115 -7.48 -20.46 -13.08
C THR A 115 -7.89 -21.90 -12.77
N ALA A 116 -9.15 -22.23 -13.07
CA ALA A 116 -9.65 -23.59 -12.95
C ALA A 116 -8.85 -24.59 -13.80
N ALA A 117 -8.22 -24.14 -14.90
CA ALA A 117 -7.34 -24.98 -15.73
C ALA A 117 -6.08 -25.42 -14.99
N ASP A 118 -5.62 -24.65 -14.00
CA ASP A 118 -4.47 -24.95 -13.13
C ASP A 118 -4.90 -25.70 -11.85
N GLY A 119 -6.19 -26.04 -11.72
CA GLY A 119 -6.78 -26.63 -10.52
C GLY A 119 -7.04 -25.60 -9.41
N VAL A 120 -6.97 -24.30 -9.70
CA VAL A 120 -7.25 -23.21 -8.77
C VAL A 120 -8.65 -22.66 -9.04
N ARG A 121 -9.53 -22.72 -8.04
CA ARG A 121 -10.88 -22.18 -8.17
C ARG A 121 -11.03 -20.93 -7.32
N VAL A 122 -11.39 -19.81 -7.93
CA VAL A 122 -11.71 -18.56 -7.25
C VAL A 122 -13.22 -18.32 -7.35
N GLU A 123 -13.88 -18.13 -6.22
CA GLU A 123 -15.33 -17.93 -6.14
C GLU A 123 -15.63 -16.74 -5.23
N ARG A 124 -16.40 -15.78 -5.73
CA ARG A 124 -16.92 -14.70 -4.90
C ARG A 124 -17.98 -15.24 -3.95
N GLU A 125 -17.79 -15.04 -2.64
CA GLU A 125 -18.79 -15.44 -1.64
C GLU A 125 -19.83 -14.35 -1.43
N ARG A 126 -19.36 -13.16 -1.05
CA ARG A 126 -20.18 -11.97 -0.80
C ARG A 126 -19.29 -10.73 -0.77
N GLY A 127 -19.78 -9.61 -1.29
CA GLY A 127 -19.05 -8.34 -1.24
C GLY A 127 -17.61 -8.49 -1.74
N LEU A 128 -16.65 -8.12 -0.90
CA LEU A 128 -15.21 -8.22 -1.13
C LEU A 128 -14.57 -9.47 -0.47
N ALA A 129 -15.31 -10.57 -0.37
CA ALA A 129 -14.80 -11.86 0.12
C ALA A 129 -14.81 -12.93 -0.98
N TYR A 130 -13.66 -13.57 -1.17
CA TYR A 130 -13.42 -14.58 -2.21
C TYR A 130 -12.87 -15.85 -1.58
N ARG A 131 -13.44 -16.99 -1.98
CA ARG A 131 -12.93 -18.31 -1.64
C ARG A 131 -12.00 -18.77 -2.76
N VAL A 132 -10.75 -19.03 -2.41
CA VAL A 132 -9.78 -19.69 -3.30
C VAL A 132 -9.67 -21.14 -2.87
N THR A 133 -9.71 -22.08 -3.81
CA THR A 133 -9.59 -23.53 -3.54
C THR A 133 -8.51 -24.15 -4.42
N TYR A 134 -7.61 -24.92 -3.81
CA TYR A 134 -6.57 -25.68 -4.48
C TYR A 134 -6.20 -26.92 -3.67
N GLY A 135 -5.98 -28.06 -4.33
CA GLY A 135 -5.53 -29.29 -3.67
C GLY A 135 -6.45 -29.78 -2.54
N GLY A 136 -7.76 -29.52 -2.61
CA GLY A 136 -8.74 -29.87 -1.58
C GLY A 136 -8.79 -28.91 -0.37
N LYS A 137 -7.92 -27.89 -0.33
CA LYS A 137 -7.94 -26.82 0.68
C LYS A 137 -8.65 -25.59 0.13
N SER A 138 -9.47 -24.95 0.97
CA SER A 138 -10.07 -23.65 0.66
C SER A 138 -9.63 -22.59 1.65
N VAL A 139 -9.33 -21.39 1.17
CA VAL A 139 -8.96 -20.22 1.96
C VAL A 139 -9.86 -19.06 1.57
N VAL A 140 -10.43 -18.36 2.55
CA VAL A 140 -11.24 -17.16 2.31
C VAL A 140 -10.35 -15.92 2.38
N PHE A 141 -10.20 -15.24 1.26
CA PHE A 141 -9.55 -13.93 1.14
C PHE A 141 -10.59 -12.85 1.36
N ARG A 142 -10.44 -12.10 2.45
CA ARG A 142 -11.27 -10.92 2.74
C ARG A 142 -10.49 -9.71 2.29
N LEU A 143 -10.87 -9.11 1.16
CA LEU A 143 -10.24 -7.89 0.68
C LEU A 143 -10.55 -6.72 1.61
N ASN A 144 -9.77 -5.65 1.51
CA ASN A 144 -9.99 -4.50 2.35
C ASN A 144 -11.25 -3.78 1.89
N ASP A 145 -12.25 -3.66 2.78
CA ASP A 145 -13.51 -3.02 2.45
C ASP A 145 -13.55 -1.67 3.15
N LEU A 146 -13.38 -0.63 2.33
CA LEU A 146 -13.36 0.78 2.71
C LEU A 146 -14.53 1.50 2.05
N SER A 147 -15.59 0.79 1.63
CA SER A 147 -16.71 1.37 0.87
C SER A 147 -17.42 2.51 1.62
N ASP A 148 -17.41 2.45 2.96
CA ASP A 148 -18.01 3.46 3.85
C ASP A 148 -16.99 4.51 4.33
N VAL A 149 -15.77 4.48 3.80
CA VAL A 149 -14.72 5.45 4.14
C VAL A 149 -14.83 6.66 3.22
N THR A 150 -15.13 7.81 3.84
CA THR A 150 -15.04 9.12 3.21
C THR A 150 -14.18 10.07 4.05
N PRO A 151 -13.52 11.04 3.40
CA PRO A 151 -12.80 12.09 4.12
C PRO A 151 -13.75 12.93 4.98
N PRO A 152 -13.28 13.52 6.10
CA PRO A 152 -14.00 14.55 6.84
C PRO A 152 -14.36 15.76 5.95
N ASP A 153 -15.43 16.47 6.29
CA ASP A 153 -15.94 17.61 5.51
C ASP A 153 -14.90 18.74 5.33
N ASP A 154 -13.93 18.87 6.25
CA ASP A 154 -12.88 19.88 6.25
C ASP A 154 -11.53 19.39 5.65
N ALA A 155 -11.49 18.16 5.13
CA ALA A 155 -10.31 17.57 4.50
C ALA A 155 -10.31 17.66 2.96
N VAL A 156 -11.47 17.94 2.34
CA VAL A 156 -11.59 18.13 0.88
C VAL A 156 -12.00 19.57 0.61
N ARG A 157 -11.21 20.28 -0.19
CA ARG A 157 -11.46 21.69 -0.51
C ARG A 157 -12.33 21.83 -1.76
N ALA A 158 -12.84 23.04 -1.96
CA ALA A 158 -13.45 23.41 -3.22
C ALA A 158 -12.45 23.22 -4.38
N GLY A 159 -12.89 22.55 -5.45
CA GLY A 159 -12.05 22.23 -6.62
C GLY A 159 -11.28 20.92 -6.51
N GLU A 160 -11.40 20.19 -5.40
CA GLU A 160 -10.80 18.86 -5.23
C GLU A 160 -11.85 17.76 -5.39
N THR A 161 -11.46 16.66 -6.04
CA THR A 161 -12.26 15.46 -6.19
C THR A 161 -11.67 14.36 -5.32
N PHE A 162 -12.50 13.73 -4.48
CA PHE A 162 -12.14 12.51 -3.78
C PHE A 162 -12.25 11.30 -4.73
N LEU A 163 -11.13 10.66 -5.04
CA LEU A 163 -11.07 9.53 -5.96
C LEU A 163 -11.29 8.19 -5.25
N GLY A 164 -10.92 8.09 -3.98
CA GLY A 164 -11.21 6.91 -3.16
C GLY A 164 -10.25 6.75 -1.98
N PRO A 165 -10.61 5.86 -1.04
CA PRO A 165 -9.75 5.52 0.08
C PRO A 165 -8.65 4.56 -0.36
N VAL A 166 -7.44 4.81 0.12
CA VAL A 166 -6.24 4.01 -0.13
C VAL A 166 -5.77 3.44 1.19
N PHE A 167 -5.41 2.15 1.18
CA PHE A 167 -4.70 1.53 2.29
C PHE A 167 -3.45 0.92 1.69
N ASP A 168 -2.32 1.44 2.12
CA ASP A 168 -1.00 1.11 1.60
C ASP A 168 -0.39 -0.08 2.38
N GLU A 169 0.51 -0.84 1.76
CA GLU A 169 1.23 -1.94 2.44
C GLU A 169 2.07 -1.47 3.64
N SER A 170 2.38 -0.18 3.74
CA SER A 170 2.98 0.37 4.96
C SER A 170 2.06 0.27 6.16
N GLY A 171 0.76 0.00 5.99
CA GLY A 171 -0.24 0.01 7.04
C GLY A 171 -0.82 1.40 7.32
N LEU A 172 -0.51 2.39 6.49
CA LEU A 172 -1.15 3.70 6.55
C LEU A 172 -2.34 3.79 5.59
N ALA A 173 -3.35 4.53 6.01
CA ALA A 173 -4.53 4.82 5.21
C ALA A 173 -4.50 6.26 4.70
N PHE A 174 -5.01 6.48 3.50
CA PHE A 174 -5.03 7.77 2.82
C PHE A 174 -6.37 8.00 2.11
N TYR A 175 -6.64 9.27 1.82
CA TYR A 175 -7.56 9.68 0.77
C TYR A 175 -6.76 10.08 -0.45
N LEU A 176 -7.06 9.47 -1.59
CA LEU A 176 -6.53 9.94 -2.87
C LEU A 176 -7.44 11.08 -3.37
N LEU A 177 -6.87 12.29 -3.43
CA LEU A 177 -7.54 13.49 -3.93
C LEU A 177 -6.92 13.94 -5.25
N PHE A 178 -7.73 14.61 -6.07
CA PHE A 178 -7.28 15.29 -7.28
C PHE A 178 -7.73 16.74 -7.28
N ASP A 179 -6.80 17.68 -7.31
CA ASP A 179 -7.09 19.10 -7.52
C ASP A 179 -7.35 19.34 -9.01
N THR A 180 -8.59 19.64 -9.36
CA THR A 180 -9.02 19.79 -10.76
C THR A 180 -8.48 21.07 -11.41
N GLY A 181 -8.23 22.12 -10.63
CA GLY A 181 -7.71 23.39 -11.14
C GLY A 181 -6.22 23.32 -11.44
N ARG A 182 -5.45 22.66 -10.56
CA ARG A 182 -4.00 22.47 -10.69
C ARG A 182 -3.62 21.22 -11.47
N ARG A 183 -4.55 20.27 -11.63
CA ARG A 183 -4.35 18.94 -12.21
C ARG A 183 -3.32 18.13 -11.42
N GLU A 184 -3.43 18.17 -10.10
CA GLU A 184 -2.47 17.54 -9.18
C GLU A 184 -3.14 16.50 -8.29
N PHE A 185 -2.49 15.33 -8.17
CA PHE A 185 -2.87 14.33 -7.20
C PHE A 185 -2.33 14.68 -5.82
N MET A 186 -3.00 14.22 -4.76
CA MET A 186 -2.54 14.34 -3.38
C MET A 186 -2.95 13.09 -2.60
N PHE A 187 -2.02 12.52 -1.85
CA PHE A 187 -2.36 11.58 -0.77
C PHE A 187 -2.51 12.36 0.52
N VAL A 188 -3.70 12.28 1.10
CA VAL A 188 -4.01 12.90 2.39
C VAL A 188 -4.12 11.81 3.44
N LEU A 189 -3.36 11.92 4.53
CA LEU A 189 -3.37 10.93 5.61
C LEU A 189 -4.76 10.82 6.25
N ASP A 190 -5.27 9.59 6.38
CA ASP A 190 -6.49 9.32 7.13
C ASP A 190 -6.16 9.15 8.63
N GLU A 191 -6.52 10.18 9.41
CA GLU A 191 -6.28 10.22 10.86
C GLU A 191 -7.55 9.93 11.69
N ARG A 192 -8.60 9.35 11.09
CA ARG A 192 -9.82 8.97 11.83
C ARG A 192 -9.57 7.82 12.79
N GLU A 193 -8.65 6.94 12.44
CA GLU A 193 -8.12 5.90 13.32
C GLU A 193 -6.70 6.25 13.78
N ARG A 194 -6.18 5.48 14.73
CA ARG A 194 -4.80 5.64 15.17
C ARG A 194 -3.86 5.38 13.99
N VAL A 195 -3.09 6.40 13.61
CA VAL A 195 -1.98 6.26 12.66
C VAL A 195 -0.99 5.23 13.20
N ALA A 196 -0.71 4.18 12.43
CA ALA A 196 0.20 3.09 12.78
C ALA A 196 1.69 3.49 12.64
N ASP A 197 2.02 4.72 13.02
CA ASP A 197 3.36 5.29 12.99
C ASP A 197 3.48 6.40 14.04
N GLU A 198 4.71 6.70 14.44
CA GLU A 198 5.02 7.86 15.28
C GLU A 198 5.51 9.00 14.37
N LEU A 199 4.76 10.10 14.34
CA LEU A 199 5.10 11.26 13.54
C LEU A 199 6.01 12.21 14.34
N VAL A 200 7.27 12.32 13.93
CA VAL A 200 8.25 13.22 14.55
C VAL A 200 8.45 14.48 13.73
N ARG A 201 8.61 15.63 14.39
CA ARG A 201 8.83 16.91 13.71
C ARG A 201 10.20 16.97 13.08
N VAL A 202 10.32 17.42 11.83
CA VAL A 202 11.64 17.61 11.19
C VAL A 202 12.48 18.66 11.93
N ARG A 203 11.82 19.73 12.40
CA ARG A 203 12.36 20.82 13.23
C ARG A 203 11.34 21.21 14.29
N GLU A 204 11.77 21.49 15.52
CA GLU A 204 10.83 21.86 16.61
C GLU A 204 10.15 23.20 16.32
N GLU A 205 10.88 24.13 15.73
CA GLU A 205 10.40 25.44 15.27
C GLU A 205 9.45 25.37 14.07
N HIS A 206 9.23 24.18 13.50
CA HIS A 206 8.45 23.99 12.28
C HIS A 206 7.51 22.78 12.37
N PRO A 207 6.48 22.85 13.23
CA PRO A 207 5.66 21.69 13.60
C PRO A 207 4.83 21.12 12.45
N ALA A 208 4.59 21.91 11.39
CA ALA A 208 3.80 21.48 10.24
C ALA A 208 4.45 20.35 9.42
N LEU A 209 5.77 20.16 9.51
CA LEU A 209 6.49 19.12 8.77
C LEU A 209 6.90 17.99 9.70
N THR A 210 6.30 16.82 9.50
CA THR A 210 6.56 15.61 10.29
C THR A 210 7.00 14.44 9.42
N VAL A 211 7.70 13.47 10.00
CA VAL A 211 8.13 12.23 9.34
C VAL A 211 7.73 11.05 10.22
N GLY A 212 7.20 9.99 9.61
CA GLY A 212 6.96 8.73 10.29
C GLY A 212 8.26 8.02 10.65
N GLU A 213 8.45 7.66 11.91
CA GLU A 213 9.64 6.94 12.39
C GLU A 213 9.77 5.56 11.74
N ARG A 214 8.65 4.87 11.49
CA ARG A 214 8.64 3.54 10.88
C ARG A 214 8.70 3.61 9.36
N THR A 215 7.87 4.47 8.76
CA THR A 215 7.68 4.49 7.30
C THR A 215 8.66 5.40 6.56
N GLY A 216 9.20 6.44 7.22
CA GLY A 216 9.90 7.50 6.50
C GLY A 216 8.97 8.29 5.57
N PHE A 217 7.67 8.28 5.79
CA PHE A 217 6.74 9.14 5.06
C PHE A 217 6.73 10.53 5.69
N ALA A 218 6.97 11.55 4.88
CA ALA A 218 6.98 12.94 5.28
C ALA A 218 5.63 13.59 4.99
N PHE A 219 5.02 14.16 6.01
CA PHE A 219 3.72 14.79 5.98
C PHE A 219 3.82 16.29 6.25
N TYR A 220 3.07 17.08 5.49
CA TYR A 220 2.91 18.52 5.71
C TYR A 220 1.49 18.84 6.16
N GLU A 221 1.36 19.55 7.29
CA GLU A 221 0.08 20.04 7.80
C GLU A 221 -0.44 21.18 6.93
N ASP A 222 -1.61 20.96 6.35
CA ASP A 222 -2.26 21.94 5.49
C ASP A 222 -2.85 23.08 6.33
N ARG A 223 -2.53 24.33 6.00
CA ARG A 223 -3.05 25.51 6.71
C ARG A 223 -4.39 26.03 6.16
N HIS A 224 -4.84 25.49 5.03
CA HIS A 224 -6.09 25.86 4.36
C HIS A 224 -7.16 24.76 4.45
N ALA A 225 -6.83 23.57 4.96
CA ALA A 225 -7.74 22.47 5.23
C ALA A 225 -7.23 21.64 6.41
N ARG A 226 -8.10 20.98 7.17
CA ARG A 226 -7.67 20.21 8.35
C ARG A 226 -7.18 18.82 7.94
N ARG A 227 -5.92 18.75 7.48
CA ARG A 227 -5.35 17.52 6.93
C ARG A 227 -3.84 17.52 6.88
N LYS A 228 -3.25 16.34 6.66
CA LYS A 228 -1.83 16.16 6.39
C LYS A 228 -1.62 15.61 4.99
N ILE A 229 -0.80 16.29 4.19
CA ILE A 229 -0.48 15.90 2.81
C ILE A 229 0.84 15.13 2.82
N LEU A 230 0.90 13.97 2.16
CA LEU A 230 2.15 13.26 1.92
C LEU A 230 3.00 14.07 0.93
N VAL A 231 4.14 14.57 1.37
CA VAL A 231 5.04 15.42 0.57
C VAL A 231 6.39 14.75 0.26
N GLY A 232 6.73 13.68 0.97
CA GLY A 232 7.96 12.94 0.72
C GLY A 232 7.92 11.48 1.17
N VAL A 233 8.70 10.65 0.50
CA VAL A 233 8.95 9.25 0.85
C VAL A 233 10.46 9.00 0.84
N GLU A 234 10.96 8.21 1.79
CA GLU A 234 12.39 7.93 1.92
C GLU A 234 12.92 7.12 0.72
N ALA A 235 13.95 7.63 0.05
CA ALA A 235 14.43 7.12 -1.23
C ALA A 235 15.09 5.73 -1.13
N GLY A 236 15.66 5.37 0.02
CA GLY A 236 16.18 4.04 0.29
C GLY A 236 15.10 2.97 0.30
N ASN A 237 13.93 3.25 0.90
CA ASN A 237 12.77 2.36 0.83
C ASN A 237 12.30 2.15 -0.61
N VAL A 238 12.20 3.24 -1.38
CA VAL A 238 11.88 3.17 -2.83
C VAL A 238 12.90 2.32 -3.58
N ALA A 239 14.20 2.54 -3.35
CA ALA A 239 15.25 1.78 -4.04
C ALA A 239 15.22 0.29 -3.70
N LEU A 240 14.75 -0.07 -2.49
CA LEU A 240 14.60 -1.45 -2.05
C LEU A 240 13.27 -2.08 -2.47
N ASN A 241 12.29 -1.29 -2.94
CA ASN A 241 10.94 -1.76 -3.26
C ASN A 241 10.35 -2.58 -2.10
N ASN A 242 10.38 -1.98 -0.90
CA ASN A 242 9.86 -2.57 0.34
C ASN A 242 8.49 -1.96 0.67
N TYR A 243 7.82 -2.41 1.74
CA TYR A 243 6.48 -1.94 2.11
C TYR A 243 6.37 -0.45 2.50
N HIS A 244 7.44 0.35 2.36
CA HIS A 244 7.53 1.75 2.76
C HIS A 244 8.05 2.62 1.59
N ASP A 245 7.91 2.16 0.36
CA ASP A 245 8.25 2.88 -0.88
C ASP A 245 7.14 3.83 -1.38
N GLY A 246 5.97 3.78 -0.75
CA GLY A 246 4.93 4.77 -0.87
C GLY A 246 3.69 4.27 -1.63
N PRO A 247 2.56 4.95 -1.51
CA PRO A 247 1.27 4.46 -2.00
C PRO A 247 1.05 4.62 -3.51
N PHE A 248 2.13 4.82 -4.30
CA PHE A 248 2.03 5.31 -5.67
C PHE A 248 1.31 4.35 -6.63
N ASP A 249 1.35 3.07 -6.31
CA ASP A 249 0.67 1.99 -7.00
C ASP A 249 -0.26 1.24 -6.04
N GLN A 250 -0.85 1.94 -5.06
CA GLN A 250 -1.89 1.40 -4.18
C GLN A 250 -3.22 2.12 -4.39
N LEU A 251 -3.69 2.16 -5.63
CA LEU A 251 -4.88 2.92 -6.02
C LEU A 251 -6.18 2.31 -5.45
N PRO A 252 -7.27 3.09 -5.34
CA PRO A 252 -8.51 2.64 -4.69
C PRO A 252 -9.35 1.72 -5.60
N ASP A 253 -8.75 0.71 -6.23
CA ASP A 253 -9.32 -0.09 -7.34
C ASP A 253 -10.72 -0.65 -7.03
N ASN A 254 -10.96 -1.07 -5.79
CA ASN A 254 -12.26 -1.58 -5.35
C ASN A 254 -13.36 -0.51 -5.27
N PHE A 255 -12.97 0.76 -5.20
CA PHE A 255 -13.84 1.89 -4.86
C PHE A 255 -13.87 2.98 -5.94
N VAL A 256 -13.05 2.86 -7.00
CA VAL A 256 -13.10 3.75 -8.17
C VAL A 256 -14.52 3.70 -8.76
N ARG A 257 -15.22 4.82 -8.60
CA ARG A 257 -16.48 5.09 -9.27
C ARG A 257 -16.19 5.36 -10.75
N GLY A 258 -17.06 4.85 -11.63
CA GLY A 258 -17.02 5.15 -13.06
C GLY A 258 -15.63 5.18 -13.70
N GLU A 259 -15.29 6.35 -14.23
CA GLU A 259 -14.05 6.65 -14.96
C GLU A 259 -13.19 7.70 -14.25
N GLU A 260 -13.60 8.17 -13.06
CA GLU A 260 -13.05 9.42 -12.51
C GLU A 260 -11.57 9.34 -12.13
N LEU A 261 -11.03 8.16 -11.81
CA LEU A 261 -9.56 7.98 -11.68
C LEU A 261 -8.86 8.18 -13.04
N ARG A 262 -9.34 7.51 -14.09
CA ARG A 262 -8.80 7.65 -15.44
C ARG A 262 -8.93 9.08 -15.95
N GLU A 263 -10.05 9.74 -15.71
CA GLU A 263 -10.25 11.15 -16.08
C GLU A 263 -9.26 12.08 -15.36
N ALA A 264 -8.98 11.84 -14.08
CA ALA A 264 -7.97 12.58 -13.33
C ALA A 264 -6.56 12.35 -13.90
N ILE A 265 -6.21 11.10 -14.25
CA ILE A 265 -4.93 10.78 -14.89
C ILE A 265 -4.83 11.52 -16.23
N LEU A 266 -5.86 11.47 -17.08
CA LEU A 266 -5.89 12.11 -18.39
C LEU A 266 -5.91 13.65 -18.32
N ALA A 267 -6.47 14.22 -17.26
CA ALA A 267 -6.40 15.67 -17.05
C ALA A 267 -4.96 16.13 -16.81
N LYS A 268 -4.14 15.32 -16.12
CA LYS A 268 -2.71 15.58 -15.89
C LYS A 268 -1.83 15.14 -17.07
N HIS A 269 -2.13 13.99 -17.67
CA HIS A 269 -1.39 13.36 -18.76
C HIS A 269 -2.32 13.04 -19.95
N PRO A 270 -2.69 14.05 -20.77
CA PRO A 270 -3.60 13.86 -21.90
C PRO A 270 -3.06 12.92 -22.99
N ASP A 271 -1.74 12.72 -23.02
CA ASP A 271 -1.04 11.82 -23.93
C ASP A 271 -1.40 10.34 -23.72
N LEU A 272 -1.88 9.96 -22.53
CA LEU A 272 -2.30 8.59 -22.21
C LEU A 272 -3.70 8.22 -22.74
N GLN A 273 -4.30 9.09 -23.57
CA GLN A 273 -5.66 8.89 -24.09
C GLN A 273 -5.77 7.59 -24.91
N GLY A 274 -6.49 6.62 -24.34
CA GLY A 274 -6.70 5.30 -24.97
C GLY A 274 -5.60 4.29 -24.68
N GLU A 275 -4.57 4.67 -23.91
CA GLU A 275 -3.48 3.79 -23.49
C GLU A 275 -3.71 3.18 -22.11
N ILE A 276 -4.62 3.74 -21.32
CA ILE A 276 -4.96 3.25 -19.97
C ILE A 276 -6.43 2.88 -19.82
N ASP A 277 -6.69 1.85 -19.01
CA ASP A 277 -8.02 1.47 -18.56
C ASP A 277 -8.52 2.34 -17.41
N ARG A 278 -9.74 2.05 -16.90
CA ARG A 278 -10.38 2.85 -15.84
C ARG A 278 -9.63 2.84 -14.50
N PHE A 279 -8.75 1.86 -14.28
CA PHE A 279 -7.92 1.73 -13.09
C PHE A 279 -6.53 2.35 -13.29
N GLY A 280 -6.21 2.80 -14.51
CA GLY A 280 -4.88 3.30 -14.87
C GLY A 280 -3.91 2.20 -15.31
N GLY A 281 -4.37 0.96 -15.51
CA GLY A 281 -3.58 -0.12 -16.11
C GLY A 281 -3.34 0.13 -17.59
N PHE A 282 -2.12 -0.09 -18.07
CA PHE A 282 -1.78 0.12 -19.48
C PHE A 282 -2.38 -0.97 -20.37
N VAL A 283 -3.06 -0.57 -21.43
CA VAL A 283 -3.71 -1.50 -22.37
C VAL A 283 -2.64 -2.22 -23.18
N GLY A 284 -2.55 -3.54 -23.00
CA GLY A 284 -1.65 -4.40 -23.80
C GLY A 284 -0.21 -4.49 -23.29
N SER A 285 0.10 -3.91 -22.13
CA SER A 285 1.36 -4.14 -21.43
C SER A 285 1.12 -4.43 -19.95
N GLU A 286 2.08 -5.08 -19.31
CA GLU A 286 2.09 -5.19 -17.85
C GLU A 286 2.50 -3.84 -17.25
N GLY A 287 1.76 -3.37 -16.24
CA GLY A 287 2.03 -2.13 -15.51
C GLY A 287 0.85 -1.18 -15.46
N ARG A 288 0.95 -0.18 -14.60
CA ARG A 288 -0.06 0.85 -14.39
C ARG A 288 0.57 2.22 -14.22
N PHE A 289 -0.24 3.26 -14.40
CA PHE A 289 0.14 4.62 -14.08
C PHE A 289 0.47 4.76 -12.59
N LEU A 290 1.63 5.32 -12.28
CA LEU A 290 2.10 5.52 -10.91
C LEU A 290 1.74 6.93 -10.46
N VAL A 291 0.96 7.04 -9.37
CA VAL A 291 0.56 8.32 -8.79
C VAL A 291 1.56 8.69 -7.70
N ASN A 292 2.59 9.46 -8.00
CA ASN A 292 3.64 9.82 -7.04
C ASN A 292 3.76 11.34 -6.80
N PRO A 293 2.76 12.00 -6.18
CA PRO A 293 2.75 13.44 -5.95
C PRO A 293 3.62 13.89 -4.75
N TYR A 294 4.76 13.23 -4.54
CA TYR A 294 5.70 13.50 -3.45
C TYR A 294 7.16 13.38 -3.92
N VAL A 295 8.10 13.96 -3.16
CA VAL A 295 9.54 13.79 -3.46
C VAL A 295 10.08 12.47 -2.90
N HIS A 296 11.10 11.90 -3.53
CA HIS A 296 11.92 10.88 -2.89
C HIS A 296 13.11 11.58 -2.24
N TYR A 297 13.27 11.48 -0.92
CA TYR A 297 14.35 12.13 -0.17
C TYR A 297 15.31 11.09 0.41
N GLY A 298 16.62 11.27 0.24
CA GLY A 298 17.62 10.35 0.78
C GLY A 298 18.11 10.72 2.18
N ARG A 299 17.94 11.99 2.57
CA ARG A 299 18.29 12.48 3.91
C ARG A 299 17.21 13.41 4.41
N ARG A 300 16.91 13.34 5.71
CA ARG A 300 15.91 14.20 6.36
C ARG A 300 16.13 15.70 6.12
N GLY A 301 17.37 16.14 5.96
CA GLY A 301 17.69 17.55 5.64
C GLY A 301 17.19 18.02 4.26
N GLU A 302 16.93 17.11 3.32
CA GLU A 302 16.37 17.47 2.00
C GLU A 302 14.90 17.92 2.11
N LEU A 303 14.19 17.48 3.16
CA LEU A 303 12.83 17.93 3.47
C LEU A 303 12.79 19.40 3.95
N GLU A 304 13.93 20.00 4.31
CA GLU A 304 13.98 21.41 4.74
C GLU A 304 13.52 22.37 3.65
N ALA A 305 13.56 21.93 2.39
CA ALA A 305 12.97 22.65 1.28
C ALA A 305 11.51 23.05 1.54
N PHE A 306 10.73 22.23 2.25
CA PHE A 306 9.33 22.50 2.58
C PHE A 306 9.13 23.47 3.74
N LEU A 307 10.16 23.81 4.52
CA LEU A 307 10.03 24.78 5.61
C LEU A 307 9.55 26.14 5.08
N ARG A 308 10.02 26.53 3.89
CA ARG A 308 9.58 27.77 3.22
C ARG A 308 8.06 27.86 3.01
N CYS A 309 7.34 26.72 3.01
CA CYS A 309 5.90 26.70 2.76
C CYS A 309 5.07 27.24 3.94
N ALA A 310 5.67 27.46 5.11
CA ALA A 310 4.99 28.13 6.21
C ALA A 310 5.05 29.67 6.11
N ASP A 311 5.68 30.23 5.08
CA ASP A 311 5.73 31.68 4.89
C ASP A 311 4.29 32.25 4.83
N PRO A 312 3.90 33.12 5.80
CA PRO A 312 2.56 33.69 5.82
C PRO A 312 2.27 34.63 4.65
N ALA A 313 3.30 35.05 3.89
CA ALA A 313 3.14 35.84 2.68
C ALA A 313 2.69 35.03 1.46
N LEU A 314 2.82 33.70 1.49
CA LEU A 314 2.25 32.84 0.44
C LEU A 314 0.73 32.95 0.49
N ASP A 315 0.10 33.16 -0.66
CA ASP A 315 -1.34 32.95 -0.81
C ASP A 315 -1.66 31.44 -0.88
N GLU A 316 -2.94 31.11 -1.09
CA GLU A 316 -3.36 29.71 -1.19
C GLU A 316 -2.66 28.98 -2.34
N GLU A 317 -2.61 29.59 -3.53
CA GLU A 317 -1.95 28.98 -4.69
C GLU A 317 -0.44 28.79 -4.46
N GLY A 318 0.22 29.81 -3.89
CA GLY A 318 1.63 29.76 -3.55
C GLY A 318 1.95 28.70 -2.49
N PHE A 319 1.07 28.49 -1.51
CA PHE A 319 1.19 27.42 -0.53
C PHE A 319 1.19 26.05 -1.21
N TYR A 320 0.18 25.76 -2.03
CA TYR A 320 0.06 24.45 -2.66
C TYR A 320 1.16 24.19 -3.69
N ARG A 321 1.54 25.19 -4.47
CA ARG A 321 2.72 25.08 -5.34
C ARG A 321 4.00 24.78 -4.55
N CYS A 322 4.07 25.22 -3.29
CA CYS A 322 5.21 24.97 -2.44
C CYS A 322 5.25 23.55 -1.87
N VAL A 323 4.11 23.01 -1.43
CA VAL A 323 4.00 21.65 -0.86
C VAL A 323 3.87 20.55 -1.90
N THR A 324 3.48 20.89 -3.12
CA THR A 324 3.53 19.97 -4.27
C THR A 324 4.95 19.89 -4.82
N PRO A 325 5.51 18.69 -5.05
CA PRO A 325 6.81 18.55 -5.71
C PRO A 325 6.80 19.21 -7.08
N PRO A 326 7.95 19.75 -7.54
CA PRO A 326 8.06 20.13 -8.94
C PRO A 326 7.84 18.89 -9.81
N ALA A 327 7.17 19.07 -10.95
CA ALA A 327 7.08 18.03 -11.96
C ALA A 327 8.50 17.57 -12.32
N ARG A 328 8.75 16.26 -12.26
CA ARG A 328 9.97 15.69 -12.82
C ARG A 328 9.78 15.67 -14.34
N GLU A 329 10.54 16.50 -15.05
CA GLU A 329 10.69 16.42 -16.51
C GLU A 329 11.34 15.08 -16.92
#